data_AF-A0A644ZZB6-F1
#
_entry.id   AF-A0A644ZZB6-F1
#
_cell.length_a   1.000
_cell.length_b   1.000
_cell.length_c   1.000
_cell.angle_alpha   90.00
_cell.angle_beta   90.00
_cell.angle_gamma   90.00
#
_symmetry.space_group_name_H-M   'P 1'
#
loop_
_entity.id
_entity.type
_entity.pdbx_description
1 polymer ?
#
loop_
_entity_poly.entity_id
_entity_poly.type
_entity_poly.pdbx_seq_one_letter_code
_entity_poly.pdbx_strand_id
1 'polypeptide(L)'
;MITTYGRDLIGIFADNNHSADGVARAITEQNLHNRIIVTAYDSDPEEVAAIKSGAIKAIMVQDPYGMGYKGVDSAVKAIEGATLPAYVDTGVVIVEQHNVNDPASQGILDPFTLKKY
;
A
#
# COMPACT_ATOMS: atom_id res chain seq x y z
N MET A 1 -17.26 -10.39 -9.49
CA MET A 1 -17.36 -10.56 -8.01
C MET A 1 -18.55 -9.80 -7.44
N ILE A 2 -18.55 -8.47 -7.45
CA ILE A 2 -19.66 -7.66 -6.89
C ILE A 2 -21.01 -8.01 -7.54
N THR A 3 -21.05 -8.11 -8.88
CA THR A 3 -22.25 -8.48 -9.64
C THR A 3 -22.63 -9.96 -9.52
N THR A 4 -21.68 -10.83 -9.19
CA THR A 4 -21.86 -12.28 -9.11
C THR A 4 -22.42 -12.72 -7.77
N TYR A 5 -21.81 -12.25 -6.69
CA TYR A 5 -22.13 -12.65 -5.32
C TYR A 5 -23.06 -11.66 -4.61
N GLY A 6 -23.30 -10.49 -5.20
CA GLY A 6 -24.28 -9.53 -4.72
C GLY A 6 -24.09 -9.19 -3.24
N ARG A 7 -25.08 -9.55 -2.42
CA ARG A 7 -25.14 -9.26 -0.98
C ARG A 7 -24.28 -10.17 -0.11
N ASP A 8 -23.89 -11.35 -0.60
CA ASP A 8 -23.10 -12.32 0.17
C ASP A 8 -21.61 -11.94 0.22
N LEU A 9 -21.17 -11.07 -0.69
CA LEU A 9 -19.82 -10.53 -0.68
C LEU A 9 -19.67 -9.49 0.43
N ILE A 10 -18.85 -9.81 1.43
CA ILE A 10 -18.57 -8.94 2.59
C ILE A 10 -17.20 -8.28 2.56
N GLY A 11 -16.26 -8.76 1.72
CA GLY A 11 -14.92 -8.20 1.67
C GLY A 11 -14.13 -8.52 0.41
N ILE A 12 -13.13 -7.68 0.13
CA ILE A 12 -12.20 -7.80 -0.98
C ILE A 12 -10.80 -7.48 -0.47
N PHE A 13 -9.83 -8.29 -0.86
CA PHE A 13 -8.41 -7.99 -0.72
C PHE A 13 -7.83 -7.71 -2.11
N ALA A 14 -7.30 -6.51 -2.31
CA ALA A 14 -6.62 -6.10 -3.54
C ALA A 14 -5.09 -6.15 -3.30
N ASP A 15 -4.40 -7.02 -4.01
CA ASP A 15 -3.03 -7.42 -3.68
C ASP A 15 -1.91 -6.60 -4.35
N ASN A 16 -2.28 -5.54 -5.08
CA ASN A 16 -1.39 -4.57 -5.70
C ASN A 16 -2.14 -3.27 -6.01
N ASN A 17 -1.39 -2.23 -6.34
CA ASN A 17 -1.90 -0.91 -6.63
C ASN A 17 -3.00 -0.87 -7.72
N HIS A 18 -2.79 -1.54 -8.86
CA HIS A 18 -3.76 -1.53 -9.96
C HIS A 18 -5.10 -2.18 -9.58
N SER A 19 -5.04 -3.24 -8.77
CA SER A 19 -6.23 -3.91 -8.25
C SER A 19 -6.93 -3.04 -7.20
N ALA A 20 -6.15 -2.33 -6.39
CA ALA A 20 -6.66 -1.41 -5.38
C ALA A 20 -7.44 -0.26 -6.01
N ASP A 21 -6.87 0.40 -7.02
CA ASP A 21 -7.53 1.45 -7.80
C ASP A 21 -8.85 0.96 -8.41
N GLY A 22 -8.82 -0.20 -9.08
CA GLY A 22 -10.00 -0.77 -9.71
C GLY A 22 -11.12 -1.06 -8.71
N VAL A 23 -10.79 -1.61 -7.55
CA VAL A 23 -11.75 -1.88 -6.47
C VAL A 23 -12.25 -0.59 -5.84
N ALA A 24 -11.39 0.39 -5.60
CA ALA A 24 -11.75 1.69 -5.04
C ALA A 24 -12.82 2.40 -5.89
N ARG A 25 -12.62 2.43 -7.21
CA ARG A 25 -13.60 2.98 -8.17
C ARG A 25 -14.92 2.23 -8.09
N ALA A 26 -14.88 0.90 -8.17
CA ALA A 26 -16.09 0.07 -8.17
C ALA A 26 -16.91 0.22 -6.87
N ILE A 27 -16.25 0.27 -5.70
CA ILE A 27 -16.90 0.51 -4.42
C ILE A 27 -17.50 1.90 -4.36
N THR A 28 -16.77 2.90 -4.86
CA THR A 28 -17.20 4.30 -4.84
C THR A 28 -18.40 4.54 -5.74
N GLU A 29 -18.33 4.12 -7.01
CA GLU A 29 -19.40 4.28 -8.01
C GLU A 29 -20.70 3.58 -7.60
N GLN A 30 -20.60 2.46 -6.89
CA GLN A 30 -21.75 1.69 -6.42
C GLN A 30 -22.21 2.03 -5.00
N ASN A 31 -21.57 3.01 -4.34
CA ASN A 31 -21.87 3.42 -2.96
C ASN A 31 -21.82 2.26 -1.94
N LEU A 32 -20.79 1.41 -2.02
CA LEU A 32 -20.67 0.19 -1.23
C LEU A 32 -19.71 0.33 -0.03
N HIS A 33 -19.26 1.54 0.31
CA HIS A 33 -18.24 1.86 1.34
C HIS A 33 -18.54 1.27 2.73
N ASN A 34 -19.82 1.10 3.06
CA ASN A 34 -20.29 0.58 4.35
C ASN A 34 -20.69 -0.90 4.30
N ARG A 35 -20.66 -1.52 3.12
CA ARG A 35 -21.12 -2.90 2.90
C ARG A 35 -19.97 -3.87 2.67
N ILE A 36 -19.00 -3.48 1.86
CA ILE A 36 -17.85 -4.33 1.53
C ILE A 36 -16.62 -3.75 2.22
N ILE A 37 -15.94 -4.58 3.01
CA ILE A 37 -14.66 -4.24 3.61
C ILE A 37 -13.57 -4.44 2.54
N VAL A 38 -12.83 -3.39 2.22
CA VAL A 38 -11.69 -3.48 1.30
C VAL A 38 -10.40 -3.25 2.05
N THR A 39 -9.44 -4.15 1.84
CA THR A 39 -8.04 -3.96 2.20
C THR A 39 -7.20 -4.05 0.94
N ALA A 40 -6.13 -3.26 0.86
CA ALA A 40 -5.33 -3.15 -0.35
C ALA A 40 -3.82 -3.03 -0.06
N TYR A 41 -3.00 -3.12 -1.10
CA TYR A 41 -1.56 -2.83 -1.05
C TYR A 41 -1.24 -1.49 -1.70
N ASP A 42 -0.04 -1.00 -1.41
CA ASP A 42 0.62 0.17 -2.00
C ASP A 42 0.03 1.52 -1.52
N SER A 43 0.29 2.60 -2.25
CA SER A 43 -0.08 3.97 -1.83
C SER A 43 -0.33 4.94 -2.99
N ASP A 44 -0.96 4.47 -4.08
CA ASP A 44 -1.31 5.38 -5.19
C ASP A 44 -2.25 6.51 -4.68
N PRO A 45 -2.22 7.72 -5.28
CA PRO A 45 -3.02 8.85 -4.79
C PRO A 45 -4.52 8.55 -4.69
N GLU A 46 -5.02 7.67 -5.57
CA GLU A 46 -6.39 7.20 -5.57
C GLU A 46 -6.71 6.29 -4.37
N GLU A 47 -5.80 5.41 -3.98
CA GLU A 47 -5.91 4.58 -2.77
C GLU A 47 -5.92 5.43 -1.51
N VAL A 48 -5.04 6.44 -1.44
CA VAL A 48 -4.99 7.39 -0.32
C VAL A 48 -6.32 8.16 -0.22
N ALA A 49 -6.88 8.58 -1.35
CA ALA A 49 -8.20 9.20 -1.39
C ALA A 49 -9.32 8.23 -0.97
N ALA A 50 -9.22 6.95 -1.37
CA ALA A 50 -10.16 5.90 -1.02
C ALA A 50 -10.12 5.52 0.48
N ILE A 51 -8.95 5.59 1.12
CA ILE A 51 -8.81 5.51 2.59
C ILE A 51 -9.54 6.68 3.25
N LYS A 52 -9.32 7.91 2.75
CA LYS A 52 -9.94 9.11 3.31
C LYS A 52 -11.47 9.09 3.19
N SER A 53 -12.00 8.60 2.08
CA SER A 53 -13.44 8.44 1.84
C SER A 53 -14.06 7.21 2.54
N GLY A 54 -13.23 6.28 3.02
CA GLY A 54 -13.65 5.03 3.64
C GLY A 54 -14.04 3.93 2.64
N ALA A 55 -13.79 4.12 1.35
CA ALA A 55 -13.95 3.09 0.32
C ALA A 55 -12.97 1.93 0.51
N ILE A 56 -11.74 2.24 0.95
CA ILE A 56 -10.76 1.27 1.45
C ILE A 56 -10.62 1.47 2.96
N LYS A 57 -10.48 0.38 3.72
CA LYS A 57 -10.31 0.42 5.19
C LYS A 57 -8.86 0.50 5.61
N ALA A 58 -7.99 -0.23 4.94
CA ALA A 58 -6.55 -0.24 5.19
C ALA A 58 -5.76 -0.49 3.91
N ILE A 59 -4.61 0.16 3.78
CA ILE A 59 -3.59 -0.14 2.78
C ILE A 59 -2.29 -0.58 3.44
N MET A 60 -1.65 -1.61 2.87
CA MET A 60 -0.33 -2.09 3.26
C MET A 60 0.73 -1.40 2.39
N VAL A 61 1.38 -0.40 2.95
CA VAL A 61 2.38 0.42 2.24
C VAL A 61 3.77 -0.17 2.41
N GLN A 62 4.46 -0.35 1.29
CA GLN A 62 5.82 -0.88 1.22
C GLN A 62 6.86 0.26 1.27
N ASP A 63 8.16 -0.07 1.37
CA ASP A 63 9.27 0.89 1.29
C ASP A 63 10.04 0.76 -0.04
N PRO A 64 9.46 1.13 -1.20
CA PRO A 64 10.14 0.99 -2.49
C PRO A 64 11.40 1.85 -2.62
N TYR A 65 11.42 3.01 -1.94
CA TYR A 65 12.62 3.84 -1.86
C TYR A 65 13.75 3.10 -1.14
N GLY A 66 13.48 2.56 0.06
CA GLY A 66 14.44 1.78 0.84
C GLY A 66 14.85 0.49 0.15
N MET A 67 13.94 -0.17 -0.59
CA MET A 67 14.27 -1.31 -1.45
C MET A 67 15.32 -0.92 -2.49
N GLY A 68 15.12 0.18 -3.21
CA GLY A 68 16.06 0.69 -4.21
C GLY A 68 17.43 1.04 -3.59
N TYR A 69 17.42 1.80 -2.50
CA TYR A 69 18.66 2.20 -1.80
C TYR A 69 19.45 0.99 -1.30
N LYS A 70 18.80 0.10 -0.52
CA LYS A 70 19.44 -1.10 0.04
C LYS A 70 19.92 -2.06 -1.04
N GLY A 71 19.21 -2.14 -2.17
CA GLY A 71 19.61 -2.94 -3.32
C GLY A 71 20.95 -2.48 -3.90
N VAL A 72 21.10 -1.17 -4.13
CA VAL A 72 22.35 -0.60 -4.65
C VAL A 72 23.47 -0.67 -3.61
N ASP A 73 23.21 -0.33 -2.34
CA ASP A 73 24.18 -0.44 -1.25
C ASP A 73 24.69 -1.88 -1.08
N SER A 74 23.79 -2.88 -1.15
CA SER A 74 24.16 -4.30 -1.12
C SER A 74 25.03 -4.68 -2.32
N ALA A 75 24.72 -4.21 -3.52
CA ALA A 75 25.52 -4.49 -4.70
C ALA A 75 26.96 -3.94 -4.59
N VAL A 76 27.13 -2.72 -4.06
CA VAL A 76 28.45 -2.14 -3.80
C VAL A 76 29.22 -2.97 -2.76
N LYS A 77 28.59 -3.31 -1.63
CA LYS A 77 29.20 -4.14 -0.59
C LYS A 77 29.62 -5.52 -1.10
N ALA A 78 28.83 -6.13 -1.99
CA ALA A 78 29.19 -7.40 -2.63
C ALA A 78 30.47 -7.27 -3.47
N ILE A 79 30.60 -6.18 -4.24
CA ILE A 79 31.80 -5.90 -5.05
C ILE A 79 33.04 -5.71 -4.16
N GLU A 80 32.87 -5.14 -2.98
CA GLU A 80 33.93 -4.95 -1.97
C GLU A 80 34.25 -6.22 -1.17
N GLY A 81 33.58 -7.34 -1.45
CA GLY A 81 33.83 -8.64 -0.81
C GLY A 81 33.12 -8.84 0.54
N ALA A 82 32.15 -8.00 0.88
CA ALA A 82 31.35 -8.19 2.09
C ALA A 82 30.43 -9.43 1.98
N THR A 83 30.23 -10.12 3.09
CA THR A 83 29.19 -11.16 3.20
C THR A 83 27.85 -10.48 3.47
N LEU A 84 26.84 -10.81 2.68
CA LEU A 84 25.51 -10.22 2.77
C LEU A 84 24.48 -11.23 3.30
N PRO A 85 23.44 -10.75 3.99
CA PRO A 85 22.31 -11.61 4.35
C PRO A 85 21.57 -12.06 3.08
N ALA A 86 21.04 -13.29 3.09
CA ALA A 86 20.25 -13.83 1.98
C ALA A 86 18.86 -13.19 1.87
N TYR A 87 18.36 -12.60 2.95
CA TYR A 87 17.06 -11.95 3.02
C TYR A 87 17.16 -10.66 3.82
N VAL A 88 16.50 -9.61 3.32
CA VAL A 88 16.41 -8.30 3.98
C VAL A 88 14.93 -7.93 4.07
N ASP A 89 14.44 -7.80 5.30
CA ASP A 89 13.09 -7.26 5.55
C ASP A 89 13.09 -5.75 5.31
N THR A 90 12.24 -5.29 4.41
CA THR A 90 12.08 -3.87 4.07
C THR A 90 11.02 -3.18 4.92
N GLY A 91 10.22 -3.96 5.65
CA GLY A 91 9.11 -3.48 6.44
C GLY A 91 7.86 -3.16 5.61
N VAL A 92 6.74 -3.07 6.32
CA VAL A 92 5.43 -2.66 5.81
C VAL A 92 4.78 -1.77 6.87
N VAL A 93 4.07 -0.73 6.44
CA VAL A 93 3.25 0.11 7.33
C VAL A 93 1.80 0.01 6.91
N ILE A 94 0.93 -0.21 7.90
CA ILE A 94 -0.52 -0.22 7.68
C ILE A 94 -1.02 1.21 7.82
N VAL A 95 -1.66 1.71 6.77
CA VAL A 95 -2.30 3.02 6.75
C VAL A 95 -3.82 2.87 6.71
N GLU A 96 -4.48 3.55 7.61
CA GLU A 96 -5.93 3.59 7.79
C GLU A 96 -6.41 5.04 7.86
N GLN A 97 -7.72 5.25 7.87
CA GLN A 97 -8.31 6.59 7.89
C GLN A 97 -7.83 7.44 9.08
N HIS A 98 -7.57 6.83 10.22
CA HIS A 98 -7.18 7.55 11.44
C HIS A 98 -5.73 8.02 11.44
N ASN A 99 -4.82 7.36 10.68
CA ASN A 99 -3.39 7.66 10.66
C ASN A 99 -2.88 8.17 9.29
N VAL A 100 -3.73 8.21 8.25
CA VAL A 100 -3.33 8.60 6.89
C VAL A 100 -2.73 10.00 6.82
N ASN A 101 -3.15 10.90 7.71
CA ASN A 101 -2.64 12.27 7.76
C ASN A 101 -1.51 12.47 8.78
N ASP A 102 -1.11 11.42 9.49
CA ASP A 102 -0.02 11.52 10.45
C ASP A 102 1.30 11.81 9.70
N PRO A 103 2.19 12.65 10.25
CA PRO A 103 3.47 12.95 9.62
C PRO A 103 4.30 11.69 9.30
N ALA A 104 4.20 10.65 10.13
CA ALA A 104 4.87 9.38 9.92
C ALA A 104 4.34 8.61 8.70
N SER A 105 3.02 8.66 8.45
CA SER A 105 2.39 8.01 7.30
C SER A 105 2.66 8.79 6.02
N GLN A 106 2.58 10.12 6.07
CA GLN A 106 2.79 10.98 4.89
C GLN A 106 4.15 10.78 4.23
N GLY A 107 5.20 10.59 5.04
CA GLY A 107 6.52 10.27 4.51
C GLY A 107 6.52 8.95 3.74
N ILE A 108 5.77 7.93 4.17
CA ILE A 108 5.80 6.60 3.56
C ILE A 108 4.87 6.52 2.33
N LEU A 109 3.81 7.32 2.28
CA LEU A 109 2.86 7.37 1.16
C LEU A 109 3.41 8.03 -0.10
N ASP A 110 4.43 8.88 0.01
CA ASP A 110 5.11 9.49 -1.13
C ASP A 110 6.60 9.12 -1.13
N PRO A 111 7.01 8.16 -1.98
CA PRO A 111 8.39 7.69 -2.04
C PRO A 111 9.38 8.77 -2.51
N PHE A 112 8.92 9.87 -3.13
CA PHE A 112 9.80 10.97 -3.54
C PHE A 112 10.08 11.96 -2.40
N THR A 113 9.21 12.01 -1.40
CA THR A 113 9.40 12.86 -0.21
C THR A 113 10.09 12.13 0.93
N LEU A 114 10.06 10.79 0.94
CA LEU A 114 10.76 9.94 1.91
C LEU A 114 12.29 9.99 1.74
N LYS A 115 12.94 11.04 2.23
CA LYS A 115 14.41 11.11 2.30
C LYS A 115 14.91 10.51 3.60
N LYS A 116 14.86 9.18 3.70
CA LYS A 116 15.28 8.44 4.89
C LYS A 116 16.77 8.07 4.89
N TYR A 117 17.41 8.10 3.72
CA TYR A 117 18.81 7.71 3.51
C TYR A 117 19.57 8.74 2.68
#